data_AF-A0A1I8IF85-F1
#
_entry.id   AF-A0A1I8IF85-F1
#
_cell.length_a   1.000
_cell.length_b   1.000
_cell.length_c   1.000
_cell.angle_alpha   90.00
_cell.angle_beta   90.00
_cell.angle_gamma   90.00
#
_symmetry.space_group_name_H-M   'P 1'
#
loop_
_entity.id
_entity.type
_entity.pdbx_description
1 polymer ?
#
loop_
_entity_poly.entity_id
_entity_poly.type
_entity_poly.pdbx_seq_one_letter_code
_entity_poly.pdbx_strand_id
1 'polypeptide(L)'
;RTIRIWSHRGLQLAVLSAPGPLISLSAWPRGFAVIYNIGGGFVGGDGDEDEDCPVAADLFEMAEYPTPGDWPVPRLMRSEVRIPLTARSRVAWLGHCQQSGSLCVQDSHGVVRAILPGTGLGAWCPVLNGRSVLPERTDWLW
;
A
#
# COMPACT_ATOMS: atom_id res chain seq x y z
N ARG A 1 5.52 14.09 -10.77
CA ARG A 1 5.88 13.30 -9.56
C ARG A 1 6.24 11.90 -10.06
N THR A 2 7.45 11.39 -9.80
CA THR A 2 7.95 10.16 -10.43
C THR A 2 8.40 9.14 -9.41
N ILE A 3 8.17 7.86 -9.69
CA ILE A 3 8.76 6.74 -8.96
C ILE A 3 9.88 6.19 -9.83
N ARG A 4 11.07 6.08 -9.29
CA ARG A 4 12.23 5.54 -9.99
C ARG A 4 12.58 4.20 -9.37
N ILE A 5 12.96 3.26 -10.21
CA ILE A 5 13.29 1.90 -9.79
C ILE A 5 14.75 1.67 -10.14
N TRP A 6 15.49 1.18 -9.16
CA TRP A 6 16.90 0.87 -9.28
C TRP A 6 17.16 -0.57 -8.89
N SER A 7 18.17 -1.17 -9.51
CA SER A 7 18.73 -2.41 -9.00
C SER A 7 19.52 -2.14 -7.70
N HIS A 8 19.76 -3.20 -6.92
CA HIS A 8 20.65 -3.12 -5.75
C HIS A 8 22.09 -2.67 -6.10
N ARG A 9 22.46 -2.70 -7.39
CA ARG A 9 23.77 -2.25 -7.90
C ARG A 9 23.75 -0.81 -8.44
N GLY A 10 22.63 -0.10 -8.31
CA GLY A 10 22.50 1.30 -8.73
C GLY A 10 22.14 1.52 -10.20
N LEU A 11 21.86 0.46 -10.97
CA LEU A 11 21.36 0.62 -12.35
C LEU A 11 19.90 1.11 -12.31
N GLN A 12 19.59 2.21 -12.99
CA GLN A 12 18.20 2.67 -13.13
C GLN A 12 17.45 1.78 -14.12
N LEU A 13 16.41 1.09 -13.63
CA LEU A 13 15.63 0.13 -14.41
C LEU A 13 14.40 0.76 -15.06
N ALA A 14 13.69 1.66 -14.35
CA ALA A 14 12.47 2.28 -14.86
C ALA A 14 12.18 3.62 -14.18
N VAL A 15 11.35 4.43 -14.86
CA VAL A 15 10.74 5.65 -14.31
C VAL A 15 9.24 5.58 -14.56
N LEU A 16 8.45 5.57 -13.49
CA LEU A 16 6.99 5.55 -13.52
C LEU A 16 6.43 6.92 -13.12
N SER A 17 5.30 7.28 -13.69
CA SER A 17 4.52 8.42 -13.23
C SER A 17 3.78 8.05 -11.96
N ALA A 18 3.88 8.88 -10.92
CA ALA A 18 3.07 8.69 -9.71
C ALA A 18 1.61 9.12 -10.01
N PRO A 19 0.62 8.30 -9.65
CA PRO A 19 -0.80 8.58 -9.92
C PRO A 19 -1.35 9.74 -9.08
N GLY A 20 -0.71 10.06 -7.95
CA GLY A 20 -1.10 11.15 -7.07
C GLY A 20 0.00 11.53 -6.06
N PRO A 21 -0.32 12.31 -5.02
CA PRO A 21 0.53 12.46 -3.83
C PRO A 21 0.81 11.08 -3.21
N LEU A 22 2.08 10.67 -3.24
CA LEU A 22 2.51 9.42 -2.63
C LEU A 22 2.45 9.54 -1.11
N ILE A 23 1.89 8.52 -0.48
CA ILE A 23 1.88 8.35 0.98
C ILE A 23 3.01 7.40 1.37
N SER A 24 3.10 6.26 0.70
CA SER A 24 4.08 5.23 1.04
C SER A 24 4.29 4.22 -0.09
N LEU A 25 5.31 3.39 0.07
CA LEU A 25 5.69 2.30 -0.82
C LEU A 25 5.92 1.04 0.03
N SER A 26 5.48 -0.12 -0.46
CA SER A 26 5.90 -1.41 0.07
C SER A 26 6.38 -2.33 -1.03
N ALA A 27 7.31 -3.21 -0.71
CA ALA A 27 7.80 -4.23 -1.63
C ALA A 27 7.67 -5.62 -1.02
N TRP A 28 7.61 -6.61 -1.90
CA TRP A 28 7.75 -8.03 -1.59
C TRP A 28 8.61 -8.67 -2.68
N PRO A 29 9.12 -9.91 -2.51
CA PRO A 29 10.13 -10.47 -3.42
C PRO A 29 9.78 -10.43 -4.91
N ARG A 30 8.50 -10.46 -5.28
CA ARG A 30 8.03 -10.47 -6.68
C ARG A 30 7.43 -9.15 -7.14
N GLY A 31 7.38 -8.10 -6.33
CA GLY A 31 6.66 -6.88 -6.71
C GLY A 31 6.64 -5.79 -5.65
N PHE A 32 5.83 -4.78 -5.87
CA PHE A 32 5.67 -3.66 -4.94
C PHE A 32 4.29 -3.02 -5.07
N ALA A 33 3.90 -2.28 -4.06
CA ALA A 33 2.70 -1.47 -4.04
C ALA A 33 3.07 0.00 -3.87
N VAL A 34 2.33 0.85 -4.56
CA VAL A 34 2.43 2.31 -4.48
C VAL A 34 1.15 2.82 -3.85
N ILE A 35 1.23 3.43 -2.67
CA ILE A 35 0.08 3.95 -1.92
C ILE A 35 0.04 5.47 -2.07
N TYR A 36 -1.11 5.99 -2.47
CA TYR A 36 -1.30 7.39 -2.76
C TYR A 36 -2.67 7.90 -2.34
N ASN A 37 -2.74 9.21 -2.12
CA ASN A 37 -3.99 9.91 -1.84
C ASN A 37 -4.77 10.08 -3.15
N ILE A 38 -6.07 9.75 -3.13
CA ILE A 38 -7.01 9.92 -4.26
C ILE A 38 -8.07 11.00 -4.00
N GLY A 39 -8.03 11.64 -2.83
CA GLY A 39 -8.88 12.75 -2.44
C GLY A 39 -8.29 14.11 -2.81
N GLY A 40 -9.16 15.13 -2.80
CA GLY A 40 -8.80 16.52 -3.11
C GLY A 40 -8.17 17.30 -1.94
N GLY A 41 -8.09 16.71 -0.74
CA GLY A 41 -7.56 17.34 0.47
C GLY A 41 -6.09 17.01 0.74
N PHE A 42 -5.34 18.00 1.20
CA PHE A 42 -4.02 17.78 1.81
C PHE A 42 -4.28 17.15 3.18
N VAL A 43 -3.70 15.98 3.47
CA VAL A 43 -3.79 15.40 4.82
C VAL A 43 -2.64 15.98 5.64
N GLY A 44 -2.92 16.87 6.59
CA GLY A 44 -1.92 17.36 7.55
C GLY A 44 -2.05 18.81 8.02
N GLY A 45 -3.16 19.50 7.76
CA GLY A 45 -3.49 20.76 8.42
C GLY A 45 -4.08 20.53 9.81
N ASP A 46 -3.82 21.46 10.74
CA ASP A 46 -4.49 21.51 12.05
C ASP A 46 -6.01 21.67 11.80
N GLY A 47 -6.75 20.55 11.89
CA GLY A 47 -8.18 20.46 11.55
C GLY A 47 -8.58 19.24 10.70
N ASP A 48 -7.62 18.56 10.06
CA ASP A 48 -7.88 17.41 9.17
C ASP A 48 -8.18 16.08 9.90
N GLU A 49 -8.12 16.06 11.24
CA GLU A 49 -8.40 14.84 12.01
C GLU A 49 -9.85 14.34 11.84
N ASP A 50 -10.75 15.19 11.33
CA ASP A 50 -12.15 14.87 11.09
C ASP A 50 -12.51 14.48 9.64
N GLU A 51 -11.56 14.56 8.70
CA GLU A 51 -11.81 14.19 7.30
C GLU A 51 -11.36 12.76 6.97
N ASP A 52 -12.15 12.09 6.13
CA ASP A 52 -11.74 10.80 5.58
C ASP A 52 -10.54 11.00 4.66
N CYS A 53 -9.54 10.12 4.79
CA CYS A 53 -8.34 10.12 3.96
C CYS A 53 -8.49 9.05 2.86
N PRO A 54 -9.14 9.33 1.71
CA PRO A 54 -9.33 8.33 0.68
C PRO A 54 -7.98 8.01 0.03
N VAL A 55 -7.63 6.72 0.08
CA VAL A 55 -6.33 6.21 -0.37
C VAL A 55 -6.51 5.02 -1.30
N ALA A 56 -5.61 4.91 -2.26
CA ALA A 56 -5.55 3.79 -3.18
C ALA A 56 -4.14 3.24 -3.29
N ALA A 57 -4.06 2.00 -3.78
CA ALA A 57 -2.82 1.34 -4.11
C ALA A 57 -2.79 0.92 -5.59
N ASP A 58 -1.64 1.16 -6.24
CA ASP A 58 -1.27 0.48 -7.48
C ASP A 58 -0.34 -0.68 -7.14
N LEU A 59 -0.66 -1.88 -7.63
CA LEU A 59 0.08 -3.10 -7.38
C LEU A 59 0.88 -3.47 -8.63
N PHE A 60 2.19 -3.62 -8.47
CA PHE A 60 3.13 -3.98 -9.53
C PHE A 60 3.77 -5.34 -9.25
N GLU A 61 3.97 -6.11 -10.31
CA GLU A 61 4.81 -7.32 -10.32
C GLU A 61 6.11 -7.00 -11.06
N MET A 62 7.25 -7.40 -10.50
CA MET A 62 8.52 -7.38 -11.21
C MET A 62 8.59 -8.65 -12.05
N ALA A 63 8.43 -8.53 -13.37
CA ALA A 63 8.48 -9.69 -14.26
C ALA A 63 9.85 -10.38 -14.17
N GLU A 64 9.85 -11.70 -14.04
CA GLU A 64 11.05 -12.50 -14.29
C GLU A 64 11.43 -12.40 -15.77
N TYR A 65 12.74 -12.45 -16.06
CA TYR A 65 13.33 -12.23 -17.37
C TYR A 65 12.54 -12.90 -18.51
N PRO A 66 11.87 -12.13 -19.39
CA PRO A 66 11.19 -12.74 -20.53
C PRO A 66 12.20 -13.34 -21.53
N THR A 67 13.42 -12.78 -21.59
CA THR A 67 14.51 -13.26 -22.44
C THR A 67 15.88 -12.90 -21.84
N PRO A 68 16.96 -13.67 -22.10
CA PRO A 68 18.32 -13.31 -21.69
C PRO A 68 18.75 -11.98 -22.34
N GLY A 69 19.00 -10.95 -21.52
CA GLY A 69 19.40 -9.61 -21.98
C GLY A 69 18.35 -8.52 -21.75
N ASP A 70 17.11 -8.89 -21.43
CA ASP A 70 16.09 -7.93 -21.00
C ASP A 70 16.24 -7.60 -19.51
N TRP A 71 15.86 -6.38 -19.14
CA TRP A 71 15.81 -5.96 -17.74
C TRP A 71 14.41 -6.16 -17.16
N PRO A 72 14.26 -6.56 -15.89
CA PRO A 72 12.95 -6.70 -15.29
C PRO A 72 12.24 -5.35 -15.25
N VAL A 73 11.12 -5.27 -15.95
CA VAL A 73 10.25 -4.09 -15.97
C VAL A 73 9.07 -4.33 -15.04
N PRO A 74 8.69 -3.35 -14.20
CA PRO A 74 7.47 -3.43 -13.42
C PRO A 74 6.23 -3.54 -14.33
N ARG A 75 5.43 -4.58 -14.11
CA ARG A 75 4.12 -4.75 -14.74
C ARG A 75 3.02 -4.33 -13.77
N LEU A 76 2.19 -3.37 -14.17
CA LEU A 76 1.00 -2.98 -13.41
C LEU A 76 0.00 -4.14 -13.39
N MET A 77 -0.26 -4.68 -12.22
CA MET A 77 -1.21 -5.79 -12.02
C MET A 77 -2.61 -5.28 -11.74
N ARG A 78 -2.72 -4.27 -10.88
CA ARG A 78 -3.96 -3.57 -10.56
C ARG A 78 -3.67 -2.13 -10.26
N SER A 79 -4.57 -1.25 -10.68
CA SER A 79 -4.50 0.17 -10.40
C SER A 79 -5.68 0.61 -9.56
N GLU A 80 -5.49 1.68 -8.80
CA GLU A 80 -6.54 2.36 -8.03
C GLU A 80 -7.29 1.41 -7.08
N VAL A 81 -6.58 0.45 -6.49
CA VAL A 81 -7.17 -0.45 -5.49
C VAL A 81 -7.45 0.37 -4.23
N ARG A 82 -8.70 0.77 -4.03
CA ARG A 82 -9.12 1.51 -2.84
C ARG A 82 -8.80 0.73 -1.57
N ILE A 83 -8.15 1.38 -0.63
CA ILE A 83 -7.83 0.81 0.67
C ILE A 83 -8.92 1.25 1.66
N PRO A 84 -9.75 0.33 2.17
CA PRO A 84 -10.75 0.67 3.16
C PRO A 84 -10.07 0.98 4.48
N LEU A 85 -10.23 2.22 4.94
CA LEU A 85 -9.82 2.66 6.26
C LEU A 85 -11.05 2.76 7.18
N THR A 86 -10.81 2.72 8.49
CA THR A 86 -11.84 3.14 9.44
C THR A 86 -12.15 4.62 9.20
N ALA A 87 -13.40 5.05 9.39
CA ALA A 87 -13.77 6.45 9.23
C ALA A 87 -12.84 7.35 10.07
N ARG A 88 -12.38 8.46 9.47
CA ARG A 88 -11.44 9.42 10.08
C ARG A 88 -10.11 8.80 10.55
N SER A 89 -9.69 7.72 9.91
CA SER A 89 -8.38 7.11 10.18
C SER A 89 -7.46 7.26 8.99
N ARG A 90 -6.15 7.14 9.26
CA ARG A 90 -5.07 7.22 8.27
C ARG A 90 -4.31 5.91 8.22
N VAL A 91 -3.57 5.71 7.13
CA VAL A 91 -2.62 4.59 7.04
C VAL A 91 -1.54 4.77 8.10
N ALA A 92 -1.39 3.79 9.00
CA ALA A 92 -0.38 3.78 10.06
C ALA A 92 0.77 2.83 9.75
N TRP A 93 0.47 1.68 9.14
CA TRP A 93 1.46 0.72 8.68
C TRP A 93 0.98 -0.02 7.43
N LEU A 94 1.92 -0.50 6.63
CA LEU A 94 1.66 -1.33 5.46
C LEU A 94 2.81 -2.30 5.21
N GLY A 95 2.49 -3.43 4.59
CA GLY A 95 3.46 -4.46 4.25
C GLY A 95 2.80 -5.61 3.50
N HIS A 96 3.57 -6.66 3.23
CA HIS A 96 3.07 -7.82 2.51
C HIS A 96 3.11 -9.06 3.40
N CYS A 97 2.08 -9.89 3.31
CA CYS A 97 2.12 -11.24 3.88
C CYS A 97 3.22 -12.06 3.18
N GLN A 98 4.15 -12.61 3.96
CA GLN A 98 5.31 -13.33 3.42
C GLN A 98 4.92 -14.52 2.53
N GLN A 99 3.91 -15.30 2.93
CA GLN A 99 3.51 -16.49 2.19
C GLN A 99 2.72 -16.16 0.91
N SER A 100 1.83 -15.18 0.95
CA SER A 100 0.89 -14.90 -0.14
C SER A 100 1.26 -13.71 -1.02
N GLY A 101 2.16 -12.84 -0.56
CA GLY A 101 2.43 -11.55 -1.19
C GLY A 101 1.29 -10.52 -1.06
N SER A 102 0.20 -10.87 -0.38
CA SER A 102 -0.97 -10.00 -0.22
C SER A 102 -0.60 -8.74 0.54
N LEU A 103 -1.02 -7.58 0.04
CA LEU A 103 -0.86 -6.30 0.72
C LEU A 103 -1.72 -6.29 2.00
N CYS A 104 -1.11 -5.90 3.10
CA CYS A 104 -1.72 -5.69 4.39
C CYS A 104 -1.56 -4.22 4.80
N VAL A 105 -2.58 -3.67 5.45
CA VAL A 105 -2.60 -2.28 5.92
C VAL A 105 -3.15 -2.25 7.34
N GLN A 106 -2.51 -1.49 8.22
CA GLN A 106 -3.03 -1.11 9.52
C GLN A 106 -3.39 0.38 9.48
N ASP A 107 -4.60 0.71 9.93
CA ASP A 107 -5.02 2.10 10.10
C ASP A 107 -4.66 2.66 11.49
N SER A 108 -4.78 3.97 11.66
CA SER A 108 -4.52 4.67 12.91
C SER A 108 -5.52 4.35 14.03
N HIS A 109 -6.55 3.56 13.77
CA HIS A 109 -7.42 3.01 14.82
C HIS A 109 -6.99 1.61 15.26
N GLY A 110 -5.97 1.04 14.61
CA GLY A 110 -5.40 -0.27 14.94
C GLY A 110 -6.09 -1.43 14.22
N VAL A 111 -6.91 -1.17 13.20
CA VAL A 111 -7.53 -2.24 12.41
C VAL A 111 -6.57 -2.66 11.29
N VAL A 112 -6.22 -3.94 11.28
CA VAL A 112 -5.38 -4.56 10.24
C VAL A 112 -6.29 -5.22 9.21
N ARG A 113 -6.03 -4.96 7.92
CA ARG A 113 -6.74 -5.54 6.79
C ARG A 113 -5.74 -6.14 5.81
N ALA A 114 -6.12 -7.24 5.17
CA ALA A 114 -5.36 -7.85 4.09
C ALA A 114 -6.20 -7.89 2.82
N ILE A 115 -5.61 -7.59 1.67
CA ILE A 115 -6.27 -7.77 0.38
C ILE A 115 -6.41 -9.28 0.10
N LEU A 116 -7.59 -9.70 -0.35
CA LEU A 116 -7.84 -11.11 -0.66
C LEU A 116 -7.21 -11.46 -2.03
N PRO A 117 -6.26 -12.41 -2.08
CA PRO A 117 -5.64 -12.84 -3.33
C PRO A 117 -6.67 -13.57 -4.21
N GLY A 118 -6.45 -13.57 -5.53
CA GLY A 118 -7.21 -14.40 -6.48
C GLY A 118 -8.67 -14.02 -6.76
N THR A 119 -9.28 -13.11 -6.01
CA THR A 119 -10.70 -12.76 -6.18
C THR A 119 -10.99 -11.86 -7.39
N GLY A 120 -9.98 -11.25 -8.02
CA GLY A 120 -10.14 -10.25 -9.09
C GLY A 120 -10.78 -8.92 -8.64
N LEU A 121 -11.63 -8.96 -7.62
CA LEU A 121 -12.46 -7.86 -7.12
C LEU A 121 -11.72 -6.83 -6.25
N GLY A 122 -10.48 -7.14 -5.82
CA GLY A 122 -9.73 -6.25 -4.92
C GLY A 122 -10.35 -6.11 -3.52
N ALA A 123 -11.10 -7.13 -3.08
CA ALA A 123 -11.74 -7.14 -1.78
C ALA A 123 -10.71 -7.21 -0.64
N TRP A 124 -11.07 -6.62 0.51
CA TRP A 124 -10.26 -6.61 1.72
C TRP A 124 -10.94 -7.37 2.84
N CYS A 125 -10.15 -8.05 3.66
CA CYS A 125 -10.61 -8.76 4.84
C CYS A 125 -9.98 -8.13 6.10
N PRO A 126 -10.77 -7.70 7.10
CA PRO A 126 -10.22 -7.33 8.40
C PRO A 126 -9.68 -8.59 9.10
N VAL A 127 -8.39 -8.56 9.45
CA VAL A 127 -7.70 -9.71 10.07
C VAL A 127 -7.47 -9.51 11.57
N LEU A 128 -7.39 -8.27 12.03
CA LEU A 128 -7.22 -7.93 13.45
C LEU A 128 -7.84 -6.57 13.75
N ASN A 129 -8.48 -6.45 14.91
CA ASN A 129 -8.80 -5.18 15.54
C ASN A 129 -7.93 -5.01 16.79
N GLY A 130 -6.91 -4.16 16.74
CA GLY A 130 -6.03 -3.93 17.89
C GLY A 130 -6.77 -3.47 19.15
N ARG A 131 -7.89 -2.76 19.00
CA ARG A 131 -8.70 -2.29 20.13
C ARG A 131 -9.43 -3.40 20.88
N SER A 132 -9.61 -4.58 20.27
CA SER A 132 -10.23 -5.71 20.96
C SER A 132 -9.24 -6.54 21.78
N VAL A 133 -7.93 -6.30 21.66
CA VAL A 133 -6.88 -7.09 22.34
C VAL A 133 -6.05 -6.26 23.33
N LEU A 134 -6.14 -4.94 23.28
CA LEU A 134 -5.43 -4.04 24.18
C LEU A 134 -6.29 -3.68 25.40
N PRO A 135 -5.71 -3.66 26.62
CA PRO A 135 -6.47 -3.42 27.85
C PRO A 135 -6.84 -1.94 28.04
N GLU A 136 -5.95 -1.02 27.68
CA GLU A 136 -6.20 0.41 27.83
C GLU A 136 -6.41 1.13 26.49
N ARG A 137 -7.18 2.21 26.52
CA ARG A 137 -7.43 3.04 25.32
C ARG A 137 -6.16 3.75 24.83
N THR A 138 -5.25 4.03 25.75
CA THR A 138 -3.96 4.68 25.51
C THR A 138 -2.91 3.74 24.94
N ASP A 139 -3.15 2.43 24.99
CA ASP A 139 -2.23 1.44 24.44
C ASP A 139 -2.30 1.41 22.92
N TRP A 140 -1.16 1.05 22.32
CA TRP A 140 -0.99 0.95 20.88
C TRP A 140 -0.21 -0.31 20.53
N LEU A 141 -0.60 -0.95 19.43
CA LEU A 141 0.12 -2.07 18.82
C LEU A 141 0.82 -1.55 17.56
N TRP A 142 2.13 -1.72 17.50
CA TRP A 142 2.98 -1.38 16.37
C TRP A 142 3.64 -2.63 15.82
#